data_AF-A0A239LPM0-F1
#
_entry.id   AF-A0A239LPM0-F1
#
_cell.length_a   1.000
_cell.length_b   1.000
_cell.length_c   1.000
_cell.angle_alpha   90.00
_cell.angle_beta   90.00
_cell.angle_gamma   90.00
#
_symmetry.space_group_name_H-M   'P 1'
#
loop_
_entity.id
_entity.type
_entity.pdbx_description
1 polymer ?
#
loop_
_entity_poly.entity_id
_entity_poly.type
_entity_poly.pdbx_seq_one_letter_code
_entity_poly.pdbx_strand_id
1 'polypeptide(L)'
;MNEQRKDILDMLAEGKITAEEAEQLIAALERDQPPAAAGLDARPKGKVKYLRVMVDTLEDGEPGRVDLRIPLQLLRAGVQLAALIPPQALGQANAALTKSGVPFDLTQLKPELLEPLVEHLDEMTVEVDQPDAKVRIFCE
;
A
#
# COMPACT_ATOMS: atom_id res chain seq x y z
N MET A 1 -8.47 19.34 -10.56
CA MET A 1 -9.59 20.24 -10.25
C MET A 1 -10.81 19.69 -10.93
N ASN A 2 -11.85 19.32 -10.17
CA ASN A 2 -13.07 18.74 -10.72
C ASN A 2 -13.96 19.87 -11.26
N GLU A 3 -14.32 19.87 -12.54
CA GLU A 3 -15.15 20.91 -13.17
C GLU A 3 -16.46 21.14 -12.40
N GLN A 4 -17.03 20.07 -11.86
CA GLN A 4 -18.26 20.10 -11.04
C GLN A 4 -18.10 20.94 -9.75
N ARG A 5 -16.91 21.00 -9.16
CA ARG A 5 -16.64 21.83 -7.98
C ARG A 5 -16.61 23.32 -8.34
N LYS A 6 -16.15 23.65 -9.55
CA LYS A 6 -16.09 25.04 -10.03
C LYS A 6 -17.50 25.57 -10.30
N ASP A 7 -18.35 24.77 -10.92
CA ASP A 7 -19.76 25.14 -11.17
C ASP A 7 -20.51 25.43 -9.86
N ILE A 8 -20.30 24.64 -8.80
CA ILE A 8 -20.92 24.89 -7.49
C ILE A 8 -20.46 26.23 -6.89
N LEU A 9 -19.17 26.56 -7.02
CA LEU A 9 -18.62 27.83 -6.51
C LEU A 9 -19.12 29.02 -7.33
N ASP A 10 -19.29 28.86 -8.64
CA ASP A 10 -19.87 29.88 -9.50
C ASP A 10 -21.36 30.09 -9.16
N MET A 11 -22.13 29.03 -8.88
CA MET A 11 -23.51 29.16 -8.38
C MET A 11 -23.60 29.88 -7.02
N LEU A 12 -22.63 29.65 -6.13
CA LEU A 12 -22.54 30.37 -4.85
C LEU A 12 -22.21 31.86 -5.07
N ALA A 13 -21.26 32.16 -5.97
CA ALA A 13 -20.88 33.52 -6.32
C ALA A 13 -22.03 34.29 -7.01
N GLU A 14 -22.83 33.60 -7.80
CA GLU A 14 -24.05 34.12 -8.42
C GLU A 14 -25.24 34.18 -7.45
N GLY A 15 -25.10 33.67 -6.22
CA GLY A 15 -26.13 33.67 -5.18
C GLY A 15 -27.31 32.73 -5.45
N LYS A 16 -27.14 31.76 -6.36
CA LYS A 16 -28.18 30.75 -6.71
C LYS A 16 -28.35 29.70 -5.63
N ILE A 17 -27.34 29.53 -4.78
CA ILE A 17 -27.32 28.63 -3.62
C ILE A 17 -26.75 29.34 -2.40
N THR A 18 -27.09 28.84 -1.22
CA THR A 18 -26.50 29.28 0.05
C THR A 18 -25.16 28.61 0.31
N ALA A 19 -24.39 29.15 1.27
CA ALA A 19 -23.11 28.58 1.68
C ALA A 19 -23.27 27.14 2.23
N GLU A 20 -24.34 26.87 2.99
CA GLU A 20 -24.65 25.52 3.50
C GLU A 20 -24.99 24.53 2.38
N GLU A 21 -25.76 24.95 1.38
CA GLU A 21 -26.08 24.10 0.23
C GLU A 21 -24.84 23.81 -0.63
N ALA A 22 -23.97 24.80 -0.81
CA ALA A 22 -22.69 24.61 -1.51
C ALA A 22 -21.81 23.58 -0.77
N GLU A 23 -21.73 23.65 0.56
CA GLU A 23 -20.98 22.69 1.37
C GLU A 23 -21.54 21.27 1.26
N GLN A 24 -22.86 21.12 1.31
CA GLN A 24 -23.52 19.81 1.13
C GLN A 24 -23.29 19.20 -0.25
N LEU A 25 -23.36 20.01 -1.31
CA LEU A 25 -23.13 19.56 -2.69
C LEU A 25 -21.67 19.14 -2.91
N ILE A 26 -20.71 19.90 -2.38
CA ILE A 26 -19.29 19.57 -2.46
C ILE A 26 -19.02 18.26 -1.70
N ALA A 27 -19.59 18.09 -0.50
CA ALA A 27 -19.44 16.88 0.29
C ALA A 27 -20.06 15.64 -0.39
N ALA A 28 -21.16 15.81 -1.13
CA ALA A 28 -21.77 14.73 -1.91
C ALA A 28 -20.89 14.32 -3.10
N LEU A 29 -20.29 15.28 -3.81
CA LEU A 29 -19.34 15.00 -4.90
C LEU A 29 -18.10 14.24 -4.44
N GLU A 30 -17.60 14.52 -3.23
CA GLU A 30 -16.45 13.82 -2.65
C GLU A 30 -16.79 12.36 -2.25
N ARG A 31 -18.06 12.04 -1.98
CA ARG A 31 -18.52 10.68 -1.65
C ARG A 31 -18.81 9.82 -2.89
N ASP A 32 -19.29 10.42 -3.97
CA ASP A 32 -19.59 9.74 -5.24
C ASP A 32 -18.36 9.57 -6.14
N GLN A 33 -17.22 10.14 -5.75
CA GLN A 33 -15.97 9.82 -6.42
C GLN A 33 -15.65 8.35 -6.11
N PRO A 34 -15.61 7.45 -7.11
CA PRO A 34 -15.05 6.12 -6.89
C PRO A 34 -13.66 6.32 -6.30
N PRO A 35 -13.14 5.39 -5.46
CA PRO A 35 -11.78 5.51 -4.96
C PRO A 35 -10.84 5.41 -6.17
N ALA A 36 -10.64 6.54 -6.83
CA ALA A 36 -9.48 6.83 -7.63
C ALA A 36 -8.35 6.56 -6.65
N ALA A 37 -7.53 5.56 -6.99
CA ALA A 37 -6.30 5.21 -6.30
C ALA A 37 -5.76 6.49 -5.68
N ALA A 38 -5.94 6.60 -4.35
CA ALA A 38 -5.62 7.80 -3.62
C ALA A 38 -4.21 8.18 -4.05
N GLY A 39 -4.11 9.35 -4.68
CA GLY A 39 -2.87 9.82 -5.28
C GLY A 39 -1.74 9.57 -4.29
N LEU A 40 -0.68 8.96 -4.79
CA LEU A 40 0.59 8.76 -4.10
C LEU A 40 1.30 10.08 -3.77
N ASP A 41 0.63 11.22 -3.91
CA ASP A 41 1.21 12.53 -3.72
C ASP A 41 0.66 13.19 -2.46
N ALA A 42 1.59 13.43 -1.53
CA ALA A 42 1.45 14.05 -0.23
C ALA A 42 0.92 13.15 0.90
N ARG A 43 1.58 12.00 1.10
CA ARG A 43 1.73 11.54 2.49
C ARG A 43 2.53 12.60 3.25
N PRO A 44 2.06 13.09 4.41
CA PRO A 44 2.95 13.82 5.30
C PRO A 44 4.17 12.92 5.55
N LYS A 45 5.38 13.47 5.54
CA LYS A 45 6.63 12.79 5.94
C LYS A 45 6.54 12.36 7.41
N GLY A 46 5.65 11.43 7.70
CA GLY A 46 5.42 10.79 8.97
C GLY A 46 6.08 9.44 8.87
N LYS A 47 6.93 9.11 9.84
CA LYS A 47 7.61 7.82 9.94
C LYS A 47 6.63 6.69 9.60
N VAL A 48 6.83 6.04 8.46
CA VAL A 48 6.09 4.84 8.07
C VAL A 48 6.11 3.83 9.22
N LYS A 49 4.93 3.34 9.58
CA LYS A 49 4.73 2.50 10.77
C LYS A 49 4.58 1.04 10.39
N TYR A 50 3.97 0.77 9.24
CA TYR A 50 3.66 -0.58 8.78
C TYR A 50 4.02 -0.79 7.32
N LEU A 51 4.45 -2.00 6.98
CA LEU A 51 4.42 -2.53 5.62
C LEU A 51 3.15 -3.36 5.48
N ARG A 52 2.30 -3.02 4.52
CA ARG A 52 1.08 -3.76 4.22
C ARG A 52 1.28 -4.61 2.97
N VAL A 53 0.86 -5.87 3.05
CA VAL A 53 0.88 -6.83 1.94
C VAL A 53 -0.52 -7.36 1.76
N MET A 54 -1.11 -7.08 0.61
CA MET A 54 -2.42 -7.60 0.22
C MET A 54 -2.24 -8.50 -0.99
N VAL A 55 -2.74 -9.73 -0.91
CA VAL A 55 -2.72 -10.71 -1.99
C VAL A 55 -4.14 -11.25 -2.15
N ASP A 56 -4.67 -11.15 -3.36
CA ASP A 56 -5.87 -11.85 -3.77
C ASP A 56 -5.46 -12.85 -4.86
N THR A 57 -5.79 -14.13 -4.70
CA THR A 57 -5.47 -15.19 -5.66
C THR A 57 -6.71 -15.96 -6.07
N LEU A 58 -6.67 -16.56 -7.25
CA LEU A 58 -7.67 -17.50 -7.72
C LEU A 58 -6.95 -18.80 -8.10
N GLU A 59 -6.94 -19.77 -7.19
CA GLU A 59 -6.25 -21.06 -7.40
C GLU A 59 -7.32 -22.16 -7.54
N ASP A 60 -7.32 -22.89 -8.66
CA ASP A 60 -8.33 -23.90 -9.00
C ASP A 60 -9.80 -23.41 -8.90
N GLY A 61 -10.03 -22.11 -9.09
CA GLY A 61 -11.35 -21.47 -9.00
C GLY A 61 -11.77 -21.07 -7.59
N GLU A 62 -10.97 -21.38 -6.57
CA GLU A 62 -11.21 -20.97 -5.19
C GLU A 62 -10.50 -19.64 -4.89
N PRO A 63 -11.20 -18.64 -4.33
CA PRO A 63 -10.60 -17.35 -3.99
C PRO A 63 -9.76 -17.45 -2.71
N GLY A 64 -8.48 -17.11 -2.82
CA GLY A 64 -7.57 -16.90 -1.69
C GLY A 64 -7.40 -15.41 -1.38
N ARG A 65 -7.38 -15.04 -0.10
CA ARG A 65 -7.08 -13.66 0.32
C ARG A 65 -6.12 -13.62 1.51
N VAL A 66 -5.10 -12.79 1.40
CA VAL A 66 -4.13 -12.49 2.44
C VAL A 66 -4.06 -10.98 2.63
N ASP A 67 -4.24 -10.50 3.85
CA ASP A 67 -4.05 -9.09 4.23
C ASP A 67 -3.16 -9.05 5.48
N LEU A 68 -1.91 -8.65 5.29
CA LEU A 68 -0.87 -8.64 6.31
C LEU A 68 -0.45 -7.21 6.60
N ARG A 69 -0.32 -6.88 7.88
CA ARG A 69 0.19 -5.60 8.36
C ARG A 69 1.40 -5.84 9.27
N ILE A 70 2.57 -5.42 8.82
CA ILE A 70 3.85 -5.71 9.46
C ILE A 70 4.42 -4.42 10.06
N PRO A 71 4.52 -4.28 11.40
CA PRO A 71 5.13 -3.09 11.99
C PRO A 71 6.62 -2.98 11.62
N LEU A 72 7.03 -1.87 10.99
CA LEU A 72 8.43 -1.62 10.61
C LEU A 72 9.35 -1.47 11.84
N GLN A 73 8.79 -1.21 13.02
CA GLN A 73 9.53 -1.25 14.28
C GLN A 73 10.12 -2.63 14.59
N LEU A 74 9.52 -3.72 14.10
CA LEU A 74 10.07 -5.08 14.29
C LEU A 74 11.38 -5.28 13.54
N LEU A 75 11.53 -4.64 12.37
CA LEU A 75 12.78 -4.64 11.61
C LEU A 75 13.90 -3.95 12.39
N ARG A 76 13.59 -2.81 13.03
CA ARG A 76 14.52 -2.04 13.87
C ARG A 76 14.86 -2.73 15.19
N ALA A 77 13.91 -3.49 15.76
CA ALA A 77 14.11 -4.24 16.99
C ALA A 77 15.03 -5.48 16.80
N GLY A 78 15.44 -5.75 15.56
CA GLY A 78 16.30 -6.89 15.23
C GLY A 78 15.65 -8.25 15.45
N VAL A 79 14.31 -8.30 15.45
CA VAL A 79 13.60 -9.56 15.42
C VAL A 79 13.89 -10.20 14.08
N GLN A 80 14.50 -11.40 14.08
CA GLN A 80 14.73 -12.16 12.87
C GLN A 80 13.38 -12.50 12.25
N LEU A 81 12.87 -11.68 11.32
CA LEU A 81 11.61 -11.98 10.62
C LEU A 81 11.67 -13.35 9.94
N ALA A 82 12.85 -13.74 9.48
CA ALA A 82 13.14 -15.08 8.99
C ALA A 82 12.77 -16.19 10.00
N ALA A 83 12.92 -15.96 11.30
CA ALA A 83 12.57 -16.93 12.34
C ALA A 83 11.05 -17.12 12.52
N LEU A 84 10.22 -16.22 11.99
CA LEU A 84 8.76 -16.37 11.98
C LEU A 84 8.26 -17.16 10.77
N ILE A 85 9.11 -17.39 9.78
CA ILE A 85 8.77 -18.12 8.56
C ILE A 85 9.19 -19.59 8.73
N PRO A 86 8.29 -20.56 8.45
CA PRO A 86 8.63 -21.97 8.50
C PRO A 86 9.86 -22.29 7.61
N PRO A 87 10.82 -23.12 8.06
CA PRO A 87 12.05 -23.39 7.32
C PRO A 87 11.82 -23.89 5.89
N GLN A 88 10.77 -24.68 5.65
CA GLN A 88 10.45 -25.17 4.31
C GLN A 88 10.04 -24.02 3.36
N ALA A 89 9.22 -23.08 3.82
CA ALA A 89 8.79 -21.93 3.03
C ALA A 89 9.98 -21.00 2.73
N LEU A 90 10.86 -20.81 3.71
CA LEU A 90 12.08 -20.01 3.59
C LEU A 90 13.03 -20.58 2.54
N GLY A 91 13.21 -21.91 2.54
CA GLY A 91 14.01 -22.61 1.53
C GLY A 91 13.46 -22.49 0.11
N GLN A 92 12.13 -22.62 -0.05
CA GLN A 92 11.47 -22.44 -1.35
C GLN A 92 11.64 -21.02 -1.88
N ALA A 93 11.45 -20.01 -1.02
CA ALA A 93 11.63 -18.61 -1.38
C ALA A 93 13.08 -18.31 -1.82
N ASN A 94 14.09 -18.76 -1.06
CA ASN A 94 15.50 -18.60 -1.43
C ASN A 94 15.84 -19.26 -2.78
N ALA A 95 15.29 -20.45 -3.05
CA ALA A 95 15.48 -21.13 -4.33
C ALA A 95 14.87 -20.33 -5.50
N ALA A 96 13.67 -19.76 -5.31
CA ALA A 96 13.01 -18.94 -6.30
C ALA A 96 13.77 -17.63 -6.58
N LEU A 97 14.28 -16.96 -5.54
CA LEU A 97 15.12 -15.75 -5.66
C LEU A 97 16.41 -16.04 -6.45
N THR A 98 17.10 -17.12 -6.10
CA THR A 98 18.32 -17.57 -6.79
C THR A 98 18.05 -17.84 -8.27
N LYS A 99 16.97 -18.56 -8.58
CA LYS A 99 16.56 -18.85 -9.97
C LYS A 99 16.22 -17.58 -10.74
N SER A 100 15.70 -16.57 -10.06
CA SER A 100 15.36 -15.26 -10.63
C SER A 100 16.56 -14.31 -10.73
N GLY A 101 17.77 -14.76 -10.37
CA GLY A 101 18.99 -13.96 -10.43
C GLY A 101 19.10 -12.91 -9.32
N VAL A 102 18.33 -13.04 -8.24
CA VAL A 102 18.40 -12.15 -7.08
C VAL A 102 19.36 -12.77 -6.05
N PRO A 103 20.57 -12.22 -5.85
CA PRO A 103 21.59 -12.79 -4.97
C PRO A 103 21.32 -12.40 -3.51
N PHE A 104 20.14 -12.78 -3.00
CA PHE A 104 19.66 -12.42 -1.67
C PHE A 104 19.31 -13.67 -0.87
N ASP A 105 19.90 -13.82 0.31
CA ASP A 105 19.63 -14.93 1.22
C ASP A 105 18.80 -14.43 2.40
N LEU A 106 17.53 -14.86 2.44
CA LEU A 106 16.58 -14.49 3.48
C LEU A 106 17.00 -14.98 4.87
N THR A 107 17.88 -16.00 4.97
CA THR A 107 18.41 -16.49 6.26
C THR A 107 19.49 -15.58 6.84
N GLN A 108 20.08 -14.70 6.03
CA GLN A 108 21.15 -13.78 6.41
C GLN A 108 20.65 -12.34 6.64
N LEU A 109 19.34 -12.16 6.81
CA LEU A 109 18.73 -10.89 7.15
C LEU A 109 19.19 -10.40 8.53
N LYS A 110 20.20 -9.54 8.52
CA LYS A 110 20.75 -8.91 9.72
C LYS A 110 20.04 -7.58 10.01
N PRO A 111 19.73 -7.27 11.29
CA PRO A 111 19.07 -6.03 11.67
C PRO A 111 19.79 -4.78 11.16
N GLU A 112 21.12 -4.79 11.19
CA GLU A 112 21.96 -3.63 10.85
C GLU A 112 21.84 -3.25 9.36
N LEU A 113 21.50 -4.22 8.50
CA LEU A 113 21.29 -3.97 7.07
C LEU A 113 19.89 -3.41 6.78
N LEU A 114 18.94 -3.62 7.69
CA LEU A 114 17.52 -3.27 7.49
C LEU A 114 17.21 -1.84 7.89
N GLU A 115 17.95 -1.24 8.83
CA GLU A 115 17.73 0.14 9.26
C GLU A 115 17.77 1.17 8.11
N PRO A 116 18.81 1.19 7.26
CA PRO A 116 18.86 2.10 6.10
C PRO A 116 17.75 1.78 5.08
N LEU A 117 17.42 0.50 4.91
CA LEU A 117 16.35 0.06 4.00
C LEU A 117 15.00 0.64 4.42
N VAL A 118 14.69 0.66 5.71
CA VAL A 118 13.42 1.19 6.23
C VAL A 118 13.24 2.68 5.92
N GLU A 119 14.32 3.46 5.83
CA GLU A 119 14.22 4.88 5.45
C GLU A 119 13.79 5.06 3.98
N HIS A 120 14.16 4.12 3.11
CA HIS A 120 13.80 4.15 1.69
C HIS A 120 12.49 3.43 1.36
N LEU A 121 11.94 2.64 2.28
CA LEU A 121 10.70 1.87 2.05
C LEU A 121 9.44 2.75 1.94
N ASP A 122 9.46 4.00 2.42
CA ASP A 122 8.28 4.89 2.38
C ASP A 122 7.78 5.16 0.95
N GLU A 123 8.71 5.25 0.00
CA GLU A 123 8.40 5.47 -1.42
C GLU A 123 8.14 4.17 -2.18
N MET A 124 8.38 3.01 -1.56
CA MET A 124 8.23 1.72 -2.22
C MET A 124 6.76 1.32 -2.34
N THR A 125 6.30 1.15 -3.57
CA THR A 125 5.02 0.53 -3.90
C THR A 125 5.24 -0.57 -4.92
N VAL A 126 4.68 -1.75 -4.69
CA VAL A 126 4.67 -2.86 -5.64
C VAL A 126 3.23 -3.23 -5.91
N GLU A 127 2.86 -3.26 -7.19
CA GLU A 127 1.54 -3.70 -7.64
C GLU A 127 1.71 -4.71 -8.77
N VAL A 128 1.07 -5.86 -8.61
CA VAL A 128 0.97 -6.91 -9.62
C VAL A 128 -0.52 -7.10 -9.89
N ASP A 129 -0.92 -6.97 -11.14
CA ASP A 129 -2.28 -7.23 -11.59
C ASP A 129 -2.25 -8.29 -12.69
N GLN A 130 -2.55 -9.54 -12.32
CA GLN A 130 -2.69 -10.68 -13.21
C GLN A 130 -4.11 -11.26 -13.11
N PRO A 131 -4.58 -11.98 -14.13
CA PRO A 131 -5.94 -12.53 -14.15
C PRO A 131 -6.28 -13.43 -12.95
N ASP A 132 -5.28 -14.16 -12.44
CA ASP A 132 -5.38 -15.14 -11.36
C ASP A 132 -4.72 -14.67 -10.05
N ALA A 133 -4.03 -13.53 -10.05
CA ALA A 133 -3.35 -13.00 -8.86
C ALA A 133 -3.23 -11.47 -8.87
N LYS A 134 -3.64 -10.85 -7.77
CA LYS A 134 -3.39 -9.42 -7.50
C LYS A 134 -2.55 -9.28 -6.24
N VAL A 135 -1.45 -8.54 -6.32
CA VAL A 135 -0.55 -8.29 -5.19
C VAL A 135 -0.33 -6.79 -5.04
N ARG A 136 -0.50 -6.28 -3.82
CA ARG A 136 -0.23 -4.88 -3.47
C ARG A 136 0.63 -4.82 -2.22
N ILE A 137 1.77 -4.15 -2.32
CA ILE A 137 2.72 -3.95 -1.21
C ILE A 137 3.03 -2.45 -1.12
N PHE A 138 2.81 -1.87 0.06
CA PHE A 138 3.09 -0.46 0.33
C PHE A 138 3.28 -0.21 1.82
N CYS A 139 3.89 0.91 2.19
CA CYS A 139 3.96 1.33 3.59
C CYS A 139 2.80 2.25 4.02
N GLU A 140 2.41 2.25 5.30
CA GLU A 140 1.39 3.14 5.91
C GLU A 140 1.70 3.50 7.38
#